data_AF-A0A5C9CGV7-F1
#
_entry.id   AF-A0A5C9CGV7-F1
#
_cell.length_a   1.000
_cell.length_b   1.000
_cell.length_c   1.000
_cell.angle_alpha   90.00
_cell.angle_beta   90.00
_cell.angle_gamma   90.00
#
_symmetry.space_group_name_H-M   'P 1'
#
loop_
_entity.id
_entity.type
_entity.pdbx_description
1 polymer ?
#
loop_
_entity_poly.entity_id
_entity_poly.type
_entity_poly.pdbx_seq_one_letter_code
_entity_poly.pdbx_strand_id
1 'polypeptide(L)'
;MRANMDITNGLVMSEAVMMGLGPTIGREYAHDLVYDLCRQALKENRPLIDILQAHPEINPHVTRAQLEAMCDPVNHLGQAGVMVDRVLAARQGA
;
A
#
# COMPACT_ATOMS: atom_id res chain seq x y z
N MET A 1 -4.86 17.28 0.16
CA MET A 1 -5.35 15.99 -0.40
C MET A 1 -5.11 14.80 0.52
N ARG A 2 -4.07 14.81 1.38
CA ARG A 2 -3.75 13.67 2.27
C ARG A 2 -4.94 13.15 3.09
N ALA A 3 -5.67 14.05 3.76
CA ALA A 3 -6.85 13.68 4.54
C ALA A 3 -7.89 12.85 3.76
N ASN A 4 -8.05 13.07 2.44
CA ASN A 4 -8.98 12.28 1.63
C ASN A 4 -8.47 10.86 1.37
N MET A 5 -7.16 10.67 1.24
CA MET A 5 -6.55 9.34 1.10
C MET A 5 -6.74 8.53 2.39
N ASP A 6 -6.65 9.21 3.53
CA ASP A 6 -6.75 8.59 4.85
C ASP A 6 -8.19 8.14 5.19
N ILE A 7 -9.24 8.61 4.48
CA ILE A 7 -10.65 8.22 4.69
C ILE A 7 -10.85 6.70 4.65
N THR A 8 -10.07 6.00 3.83
CA THR A 8 -10.17 4.54 3.69
C THR A 8 -9.39 3.77 4.74
N ASN A 9 -8.77 4.45 5.72
CA ASN A 9 -7.94 3.84 6.76
C ASN A 9 -6.87 2.87 6.23
N GLY A 10 -6.26 3.23 5.09
CA GLY A 10 -5.20 2.46 4.43
C GLY A 10 -5.69 1.43 3.40
N LEU A 11 -7.01 1.20 3.24
CA LEU A 11 -7.52 0.21 2.29
C LEU A 11 -7.24 0.55 0.83
N VAL A 12 -7.15 1.83 0.48
CA VAL A 12 -6.73 2.28 -0.86
C VAL A 12 -5.30 1.83 -1.22
N MET A 13 -4.50 1.44 -0.23
CA MET A 13 -3.13 0.97 -0.38
C MET A 13 -3.01 -0.56 -0.43
N SER A 14 -4.11 -1.31 -0.53
CA SER A 14 -4.10 -2.78 -0.49
C SER A 14 -3.19 -3.43 -1.54
N GLU A 15 -3.18 -2.93 -2.77
CA GLU A 15 -2.29 -3.41 -3.83
C GLU A 15 -0.81 -3.19 -3.47
N ALA A 16 -0.46 -2.01 -2.96
CA ALA A 16 0.90 -1.69 -2.54
C ALA A 16 1.40 -2.63 -1.43
N VAL A 17 0.54 -2.93 -0.46
CA VAL A 17 0.81 -3.91 0.60
C VAL A 17 1.01 -5.30 0.02
N MET A 18 0.11 -5.77 -0.85
CA MET A 18 0.26 -7.08 -1.50
C MET A 18 1.58 -7.17 -2.28
N MET A 19 1.92 -6.15 -3.07
CA MET A 19 3.18 -6.11 -3.81
C MET A 19 4.39 -6.15 -2.88
N GLY A 20 4.33 -5.45 -1.74
CA GLY A 20 5.38 -5.43 -0.72
C GLY A 20 5.56 -6.76 0.02
N LEU A 21 4.48 -7.52 0.23
CA LEU A 21 4.49 -8.84 0.88
C LEU A 21 4.82 -9.98 -0.08
N GLY A 22 4.58 -9.81 -1.39
CA GLY A 22 4.82 -10.83 -2.40
C GLY A 22 6.22 -11.49 -2.34
N PRO A 23 7.32 -10.74 -2.14
CA PRO A 23 8.66 -11.30 -2.01
C PRO A 23 8.86 -12.19 -0.76
N THR A 24 8.07 -12.02 0.30
CA THR A 24 8.25 -12.75 1.56
C THR A 24 7.36 -13.98 1.67
N ILE A 25 6.11 -13.89 1.24
CA ILE A 25 5.09 -14.94 1.42
C ILE A 25 4.52 -15.47 0.10
N GLY A 26 4.99 -14.97 -1.05
CA GLY A 26 4.49 -15.32 -2.38
C GLY A 26 3.38 -14.38 -2.85
N ARG A 27 3.35 -14.05 -4.15
CA ARG A 27 2.45 -13.03 -4.70
C ARG A 27 0.97 -13.42 -4.65
N GLU A 28 0.64 -14.65 -5.06
CA GLU A 28 -0.75 -15.15 -5.04
C GLU A 28 -1.26 -15.24 -3.60
N TYR A 29 -0.43 -15.77 -2.70
CA TYR A 29 -0.80 -15.86 -1.29
C TYR A 29 -0.95 -14.49 -0.62
N ALA A 30 -0.04 -13.56 -0.89
CA ALA A 30 -0.16 -12.18 -0.41
C ALA A 30 -1.44 -11.50 -0.90
N HIS A 31 -1.88 -11.78 -2.14
CA HIS A 31 -3.13 -11.24 -2.67
C HIS A 31 -4.33 -11.70 -1.86
N ASP A 32 -4.48 -13.01 -1.71
CA ASP A 32 -5.64 -13.59 -1.03
C ASP A 32 -5.66 -13.19 0.45
N LEU A 33 -4.50 -13.22 1.12
CA LEU A 33 -4.39 -12.81 2.51
C LEU A 33 -4.72 -11.33 2.70
N VAL A 34 -4.13 -10.42 1.92
CA VAL A 34 -4.41 -8.99 2.04
C VAL A 34 -5.87 -8.68 1.73
N TYR A 35 -6.47 -9.40 0.78
CA TYR A 35 -7.89 -9.28 0.46
C TYR A 35 -8.79 -9.60 1.66
N ASP A 36 -8.54 -10.71 2.35
CA ASP A 36 -9.30 -11.10 3.54
C ASP A 36 -9.07 -10.14 4.71
N LEU A 37 -7.84 -9.65 4.91
CA LEU A 37 -7.53 -8.66 5.94
C LEU A 37 -8.17 -7.29 5.66
N CYS A 38 -8.31 -6.90 4.40
CA CYS A 38 -9.08 -5.71 4.02
C CYS A 38 -10.56 -5.86 4.38
N ARG A 39 -11.16 -7.04 4.16
CA ARG A 39 -12.54 -7.32 4.58
C ARG A 39 -12.68 -7.31 6.10
N GLN A 40 -11.70 -7.85 6.82
CA GLN A 40 -11.65 -7.79 8.28
C GLN A 40 -11.58 -6.33 8.78
N ALA A 41 -10.72 -5.51 8.19
CA ALA A 41 -10.58 -4.09 8.53
C ALA A 41 -11.88 -3.31 8.36
N LEU A 42 -12.61 -3.56 7.27
CA LEU A 42 -13.94 -2.99 7.05
C LEU A 42 -14.95 -3.45 8.10
N LYS A 43 -14.98 -4.76 8.39
CA LYS A 43 -15.92 -5.35 9.36
C LYS A 43 -15.67 -4.86 10.78
N GLU A 44 -14.41 -4.71 11.18
CA GLU A 44 -14.01 -4.28 12.51
C GLU A 44 -13.92 -2.75 12.64
N ASN A 45 -14.04 -2.01 11.53
CA ASN A 45 -13.81 -0.58 11.45
C ASN A 45 -12.46 -0.17 12.06
N ARG A 46 -11.39 -0.87 11.64
CA ARG A 46 -10.03 -0.69 12.15
C ARG A 46 -9.05 -0.33 11.02
N PRO A 47 -7.97 0.40 11.33
CA PRO A 47 -6.91 0.64 10.37
C PRO A 47 -6.30 -0.64 9.83
N LEU A 48 -6.06 -0.70 8.51
CA LEU A 48 -5.49 -1.88 7.86
C LEU A 48 -4.12 -2.25 8.46
N ILE A 49 -3.31 -1.24 8.80
CA ILE A 49 -1.98 -1.42 9.41
C ILE A 49 -2.01 -2.24 10.70
N ASP A 50 -3.02 -2.03 11.55
CA ASP A 50 -3.13 -2.71 12.84
C ASP A 50 -3.48 -4.19 12.65
N ILE A 51 -4.27 -4.51 11.62
CA ILE A 51 -4.63 -5.88 11.27
C ILE A 51 -3.45 -6.61 10.64
N LEU A 52 -2.76 -5.97 9.68
CA LEU A 52 -1.56 -6.53 9.06
C LEU A 52 -0.47 -6.83 10.09
N GLN A 53 -0.20 -5.89 10.99
CA GLN A 53 0.84 -6.04 12.02
C GLN A 53 0.53 -7.17 13.01
N ALA A 54 -0.75 -7.34 13.36
CA ALA A 54 -1.17 -8.39 14.28
C ALA A 54 -1.20 -9.79 13.64
N HIS A 55 -1.16 -9.88 12.31
CA HIS A 55 -1.36 -11.15 11.62
C HIS A 55 -0.16 -12.09 11.79
N PRO A 56 -0.37 -13.34 12.27
CA PRO A 56 0.71 -14.28 12.59
C PRO A 56 1.54 -14.70 11.38
N GLU A 57 1.00 -14.59 10.18
CA GLU A 57 1.71 -14.94 8.95
C GLU A 57 2.43 -13.76 8.29
N ILE A 58 2.23 -12.53 8.79
CA ILE A 58 2.87 -11.32 8.26
C ILE A 58 3.96 -10.86 9.22
N ASN A 59 3.64 -10.82 10.51
CA ASN A 59 4.53 -10.31 11.55
C ASN A 59 5.93 -10.95 11.62
N PRO A 60 6.17 -12.23 11.22
CA PRO A 60 7.51 -12.80 11.28
C PRO A 60 8.41 -12.31 10.14
N HIS A 61 7.82 -11.79 9.05
CA HIS A 61 8.52 -11.48 7.80
C HIS A 61 8.76 -9.99 7.60
N VAL A 62 7.90 -9.15 8.17
CA VAL A 62 7.97 -7.70 8.00
C VAL A 62 7.73 -6.96 9.31
N THR A 63 8.48 -5.87 9.48
CA THR A 63 8.33 -4.95 10.61
C THR A 63 7.16 -4.01 10.41
N ARG A 64 6.67 -3.41 11.51
CA ARG A 64 5.65 -2.36 11.45
C ARG A 64 6.07 -1.20 10.55
N ALA A 65 7.32 -0.76 10.63
CA ALA A 65 7.82 0.35 9.82
C ALA A 65 7.79 0.03 8.31
N GLN A 66 8.06 -1.22 7.93
CA GLN A 66 7.92 -1.66 6.54
C GLN A 66 6.45 -1.66 6.10
N LEU A 67 5.54 -2.14 6.94
CA LEU A 67 4.10 -2.11 6.66
C LEU A 67 3.57 -0.66 6.56
N GLU A 68 4.01 0.23 7.44
CA GLU A 68 3.68 1.67 7.39
C GLU A 68 4.17 2.29 6.08
N ALA A 69 5.38 1.95 5.63
CA ALA A 69 5.90 2.40 4.34
C ALA A 69 5.07 1.88 3.16
N MET A 70 4.59 0.63 3.20
CA MET A 70 3.68 0.06 2.19
C MET A 70 2.30 0.75 2.20
N CYS A 71 1.84 1.17 3.38
CA CYS A 71 0.56 1.85 3.58
C CYS A 71 0.64 3.36 3.33
N ASP A 72 1.80 3.94 3.00
CA ASP A 72 1.94 5.37 2.75
C ASP A 72 1.72 5.70 1.26
N PRO A 73 0.66 6.45 0.90
CA PRO A 73 0.41 6.91 -0.46
C PRO A 73 1.60 7.61 -1.15
N VAL A 74 2.47 8.27 -0.39
CA VAL A 74 3.64 8.98 -0.94
C VAL A 74 4.65 7.99 -1.56
N ASN A 75 4.69 6.76 -1.07
CA ASN A 75 5.58 5.71 -1.60
C ASN A 75 4.98 4.99 -2.81
N HIS A 76 3.77 5.35 -3.24
CA HIS A 76 3.05 4.67 -4.32
C HIS A 76 2.54 5.62 -5.40
N LEU A 77 3.42 6.49 -5.90
CA LEU A 77 3.12 7.46 -6.96
C LEU A 77 3.36 6.92 -8.39
N GLY A 78 3.89 5.70 -8.50
CA GLY A 78 4.23 5.09 -9.79
C GLY A 78 5.12 6.00 -10.63
N GLN A 79 4.65 6.34 -11.83
CA GLN A 79 5.38 7.19 -12.79
C GLN A 79 4.87 8.64 -12.82
N ALA A 80 4.05 9.08 -11.85
CA ALA A 80 3.42 10.39 -11.88
C ALA A 80 4.44 11.54 -12.07
N GLY A 81 5.53 11.55 -11.30
CA GLY A 81 6.61 12.54 -11.45
C GLY A 81 7.29 12.48 -12.82
N VAL A 82 7.66 11.27 -13.26
CA VAL A 82 8.30 11.05 -14.56
C VAL A 82 7.42 11.54 -15.72
N MET A 83 6.11 11.33 -15.64
CA MET A 83 5.15 11.80 -16.65
C MET A 83 5.07 13.32 -16.69
N VAL A 84 5.06 13.98 -15.52
CA VAL A 84 5.10 15.44 -15.42
C VAL A 84 6.37 16.00 -16.04
N ASP A 85 7.53 15.43 -15.68
CA ASP A 85 8.84 15.87 -16.18
C ASP A 85 8.93 15.77 -17.71
N ARG A 86 8.41 14.67 -18.30
CA ARG A 86 8.37 14.48 -19.75
C ARG A 86 7.57 15.58 -20.45
N VAL A 87 6.43 15.99 -19.89
CA VAL A 87 5.61 17.07 -20.47
C VAL A 87 6.33 18.41 -20.36
N LEU A 88 6.94 18.71 -19.22
CA LEU A 88 7.68 19.96 -19.03
C LEU A 88 8.88 20.06 -19.98
N ALA A 89 9.66 19.00 -20.12
CA ALA A 89 10.80 18.93 -21.03
C ALA A 89 10.38 19.13 -22.50
N ALA A 90 9.29 18.49 -22.93
CA ALA A 90 8.76 18.65 -24.29
C ALA A 90 8.31 20.09 -24.61
N ARG A 91 7.92 20.87 -23.60
CA ARG A 91 7.52 22.28 -23.78
C ARG A 91 8.68 23.28 -23.70
N GLN A 92 9.81 22.91 -23.10
CA GLN A 92 11.00 23.75 -23.01
C GLN A 92 11.90 23.65 -24.25
N GLY A 93 11.74 22.57 -25.03
CA GLY A 93 12.46 22.35 -26.30
C GLY A 93 11.67 22.76 -27.56
N ALA A 94 10.52 23.43 -27.41
CA ALA A 94 9.70 23.99 -28.48
C ALA A 94 9.67 25.52 -28.38
#